data_AF-A0A2N5UKW3-F1
#
_entry.id   AF-A0A2N5UKW3-F1
#
_cell.length_a   1.000
_cell.length_b   1.000
_cell.length_c   1.000
_cell.angle_alpha   90.00
_cell.angle_beta   90.00
_cell.angle_gamma   90.00
#
_symmetry.space_group_name_H-M   'P 1'
#
loop_
_entity.id
_entity.type
_entity.pdbx_description
1 polymer ?
#
loop_
_entity_poly.entity_id
_entity_poly.type
_entity_poly.pdbx_seq_one_letter_code
_entity_poly.pdbx_strand_id
1 'polypeptide(L)'
;MFPNGAYHNSRPIHDDFFTRETKNIQDAKLVEEDMPFLYKLVSSKLLHGIKSNEKPDKNHDCNDSNLISEDGKAGDSFDAPNSSTIELGKDHLHQEALNQREKRAKMTAKTVCAMVAFGKNRRANLMQLWNLVVFLACGVTN
;
A
#
# COMPACT_ATOMS: atom_id res chain seq x y z
N MET A 1 25.87 1.22 4.02
CA MET A 1 25.73 2.30 5.01
C MET A 1 24.93 3.40 4.33
N PHE A 2 23.71 3.71 4.79
CA PHE A 2 22.92 4.80 4.22
C PHE A 2 23.71 6.11 4.36
N PRO A 3 23.76 6.97 3.32
CA PRO A 3 24.89 7.89 3.13
C PRO A 3 25.10 8.91 4.27
N ASN A 4 24.08 9.22 5.08
CA ASN A 4 24.17 10.23 6.14
C ASN A 4 23.84 9.72 7.56
N GLY A 5 23.87 8.40 7.79
CA GLY A 5 23.42 7.83 9.07
C GLY A 5 21.90 7.81 9.21
N ALA A 6 21.39 7.19 10.28
CA ALA A 6 19.95 6.96 10.46
C ALA A 6 19.22 8.08 11.22
N TYR A 7 19.95 9.11 11.64
CA TYR A 7 19.43 10.21 12.45
C TYR A 7 18.85 11.31 11.57
N HIS A 8 17.55 11.55 11.69
CA HIS A 8 16.88 12.70 11.10
C HIS A 8 16.45 13.63 12.23
N ASN A 9 17.02 14.85 12.26
CA ASN A 9 16.54 15.90 13.16
C ASN A 9 15.18 16.44 12.66
N SER A 10 14.41 17.10 13.52
CA SER A 10 13.10 17.69 13.16
C SER A 10 13.21 19.04 12.45
N ARG A 11 14.39 19.65 12.45
CA ARG A 11 14.68 20.94 11.80
C ARG A 11 14.40 21.05 10.29
N PRO A 12 14.54 19.98 9.47
CA PRO A 12 14.28 20.00 8.04
C PRO A 12 12.85 19.54 7.69
N ILE A 13 11.97 19.34 8.68
CA ILE A 13 10.57 18.98 8.44
C ILE A 13 9.81 20.27 8.11
N HIS A 14 9.68 20.57 6.81
CA HIS A 14 8.83 21.65 6.30
C HIS A 14 7.40 21.13 6.06
N ASP A 15 6.40 22.01 6.00
CA ASP A 15 5.00 21.61 5.75
C ASP A 15 4.83 20.82 4.44
N ASP A 16 5.69 21.10 3.46
CA ASP A 16 5.74 20.39 2.17
C ASP A 16 6.05 18.89 2.34
N PHE A 17 6.64 18.47 3.47
CA PHE A 17 6.92 17.08 3.79
C PHE A 17 5.65 16.22 3.85
N PHE A 18 4.49 16.80 4.19
CA PHE A 18 3.23 16.09 4.29
C PHE A 18 2.38 16.13 3.01
N THR A 19 2.90 16.73 1.94
CA THR A 19 2.20 16.81 0.66
C THR A 19 2.14 15.45 -0.05
N ARG A 20 1.17 15.30 -0.96
CA ARG A 20 1.05 14.04 -1.72
C ARG A 20 2.21 13.87 -2.68
N GLU A 21 2.74 14.97 -3.18
CA GLU A 21 3.84 15.06 -4.13
C GLU A 21 5.13 14.55 -3.49
N THR A 22 5.50 15.07 -2.32
CA THR A 22 6.71 14.62 -1.60
C THR A 22 6.58 13.18 -1.14
N LYS A 23 5.40 12.74 -0.70
CA LYS A 23 5.11 11.33 -0.42
C LYS A 23 5.35 10.46 -1.65
N ASN A 24 4.83 10.84 -2.82
CA ASN A 24 4.99 10.06 -4.05
C ASN A 24 6.45 9.98 -4.48
N ILE A 25 7.22 11.06 -4.33
CA ILE A 25 8.66 11.07 -4.60
C ILE A 25 9.40 10.11 -3.66
N GLN A 26 9.09 10.13 -2.37
CA GLN A 26 9.69 9.21 -1.40
C GLN A 26 9.32 7.75 -1.70
N ASP A 27 8.04 7.49 -2.01
CA ASP A 27 7.58 6.15 -2.39
C ASP A 27 8.28 5.66 -3.67
N ALA A 28 8.51 6.53 -4.66
CA ALA A 28 9.24 6.19 -5.89
C ALA A 28 10.70 5.86 -5.58
N LYS A 29 11.38 6.73 -4.83
CA LYS A 29 12.76 6.48 -4.37
C LYS A 29 12.90 5.15 -3.63
N LEU A 30 11.95 4.88 -2.73
CA LEU A 30 11.93 3.67 -1.92
C LEU A 30 11.85 2.40 -2.77
N VAL A 31 11.06 2.41 -3.83
CA VAL A 31 10.86 1.22 -4.68
C VAL A 31 11.79 1.14 -5.88
N GLU A 32 12.33 2.25 -6.36
CA GLU A 32 13.21 2.29 -7.54
C GLU A 32 14.69 2.22 -7.15
N GLU A 33 15.08 2.91 -6.08
CA GLU A 33 16.48 3.00 -5.64
C GLU A 33 16.76 2.05 -4.46
N ASP A 34 15.98 2.15 -3.37
CA ASP A 34 16.33 1.48 -2.11
C ASP A 34 15.99 -0.03 -2.11
N MET A 35 14.84 -0.41 -2.67
CA MET A 35 14.33 -1.80 -2.64
C MET A 35 13.71 -2.29 -3.97
N PRO A 36 14.40 -2.12 -5.12
CA PRO A 36 13.86 -2.50 -6.43
C PRO A 36 13.58 -3.99 -6.56
N PHE A 37 14.41 -4.85 -5.97
CA PHE A 37 14.19 -6.29 -6.00
C PHE A 37 12.92 -6.69 -5.23
N LEU A 38 12.77 -6.21 -3.99
CA LEU A 38 11.64 -6.56 -3.14
C LEU A 38 10.32 -6.05 -3.73
N TYR A 39 10.31 -4.80 -4.22
CA TYR A 39 9.13 -4.24 -4.87
C TYR A 39 8.70 -5.06 -6.09
N LYS A 40 9.65 -5.43 -6.95
CA LYS A 40 9.37 -6.27 -8.13
C LYS A 40 8.89 -7.66 -7.73
N LEU A 41 9.48 -8.28 -6.71
CA LEU A 41 9.09 -9.59 -6.21
C LEU A 41 7.65 -9.59 -5.71
N VAL A 42 7.31 -8.67 -4.79
CA VAL A 42 5.97 -8.57 -4.19
C VAL A 42 4.94 -8.18 -5.25
N SER A 43 5.24 -7.20 -6.10
CA SER A 43 4.35 -6.78 -7.19
C SER A 43 4.07 -7.93 -8.15
N SER A 44 5.10 -8.70 -8.52
CA SER A 44 4.92 -9.85 -9.43
C SER A 44 4.04 -10.93 -8.81
N LYS A 45 4.19 -11.21 -7.52
CA LYS A 45 3.34 -12.20 -6.82
C LYS A 45 1.88 -11.74 -6.72
N LEU A 46 1.65 -10.47 -6.39
CA LEU A 46 0.29 -9.91 -6.28
C LEU A 46 -0.41 -9.80 -7.64
N LEU A 47 0.33 -9.42 -8.69
CA LEU A 47 -0.23 -9.28 -10.04
C LEU A 47 -0.47 -10.65 -10.72
N HIS A 48 0.27 -11.70 -10.34
CA HIS A 48 0.07 -13.04 -10.90
C HIS A 48 -1.34 -13.58 -10.62
N GLY A 49 -1.88 -13.35 -9.42
CA GLY A 49 -3.25 -13.74 -9.08
C GLY A 49 -4.34 -12.99 -9.86
N ILE A 50 -4.03 -11.79 -10.35
CA ILE A 50 -4.96 -11.01 -11.19
C ILE A 50 -4.98 -11.58 -12.62
N LYS A 51 -3.81 -11.90 -13.18
CA LYS A 51 -3.67 -12.43 -14.55
C LYS A 51 -4.10 -13.89 -14.71
N SER A 52 -3.98 -14.70 -13.65
CA SER A 52 -4.40 -16.11 -13.68
C SER A 52 -5.92 -16.28 -13.82
N ASN A 53 -6.72 -15.28 -13.43
CA ASN A 53 -8.18 -15.29 -13.53
C ASN A 53 -8.71 -14.88 -14.91
N GLU A 54 -7.84 -14.50 -15.86
CA GLU A 54 -8.23 -14.10 -17.23
C GLU A 54 -8.24 -15.26 -18.23
N LYS A 55 -7.79 -16.46 -17.86
CA LYS A 55 -7.92 -17.62 -18.75
C LYS A 55 -9.36 -18.12 -18.71
N PRO A 56 -10.07 -18.18 -19.86
CA PRO A 56 -11.36 -18.87 -19.92
C PRO A 56 -11.06 -20.37 -19.85
N ASP A 57 -11.11 -20.93 -18.65
CA ASP A 57 -10.98 -22.38 -18.50
C ASP A 57 -12.26 -23.06 -18.99
N LYS A 58 -12.10 -23.82 -20.07
CA LYS A 58 -13.09 -24.77 -20.54
C LYS A 58 -12.98 -26.00 -19.62
N ASN A 59 -13.94 -26.12 -18.71
CA ASN A 59 -14.28 -27.34 -17.97
C ASN A 59 -13.20 -27.88 -17.02
N HIS A 60 -13.34 -27.59 -15.73
CA HIS A 60 -13.21 -28.65 -14.72
C HIS A 60 -14.07 -28.35 -13.50
N ASP A 61 -15.04 -29.21 -13.28
CA ASP A 61 -15.89 -29.27 -12.10
C ASP A 61 -15.07 -29.80 -10.91
N CYS A 62 -14.94 -29.01 -9.84
CA CYS A 62 -14.90 -29.54 -8.49
C CYS A 62 -15.14 -28.42 -7.47
N ASN A 63 -16.30 -28.52 -6.86
CA ASN A 63 -16.76 -27.80 -5.68
C ASN A 63 -15.75 -27.98 -4.52
N ASP A 64 -15.12 -26.89 -4.06
CA ASP A 64 -14.78 -26.75 -2.64
C ASP A 64 -15.10 -25.32 -2.20
N SER A 65 -16.09 -25.25 -1.33
CA SER A 65 -16.76 -24.04 -0.89
C SER A 65 -16.09 -23.54 0.37
N ASN A 66 -15.30 -22.46 0.30
CA ASN A 66 -15.29 -21.43 1.36
C ASN A 66 -14.42 -20.22 1.00
N LEU A 67 -15.02 -19.16 0.47
CA LEU A 67 -14.64 -17.79 0.84
C LEU A 67 -15.91 -16.94 0.80
N ILE A 68 -16.50 -16.83 1.99
CA ILE A 68 -17.60 -15.95 2.36
C ILE A 68 -17.34 -14.55 1.79
N SER A 69 -18.12 -14.16 0.77
CA SER A 69 -18.29 -12.77 0.39
C SER A 69 -19.55 -12.27 1.10
N GLU A 70 -19.39 -11.93 2.38
CA GLU A 70 -20.38 -11.10 3.08
C GLU A 70 -19.90 -9.66 3.01
N ASP A 71 -20.41 -8.92 2.04
CA ASP A 71 -20.61 -7.48 2.20
C ASP A 71 -22.12 -7.24 2.14
N GLY A 72 -22.73 -7.28 3.32
CA GLY A 72 -24.13 -6.94 3.53
C GLY A 72 -24.34 -5.47 3.21
N LYS A 73 -24.69 -5.18 1.95
CA LYS A 73 -25.23 -3.89 1.51
C LYS A 73 -26.63 -3.75 2.12
N ALA A 74 -26.71 -3.34 3.38
CA ALA A 74 -27.96 -2.85 3.95
C ALA A 74 -28.43 -1.66 3.10
N GLY A 75 -29.65 -1.77 2.60
CA GLY A 75 -30.29 -0.76 1.78
C GLY A 75 -30.43 0.55 2.55
N ASP A 76 -29.98 1.62 1.92
CA ASP A 76 -30.56 2.94 2.16
C ASP A 76 -31.10 3.42 0.82
N SER A 77 -32.41 3.62 0.81
CA SER A 77 -33.22 4.00 -0.32
C SER A 77 -33.11 5.50 -0.49
N PHE A 78 -32.44 5.95 -1.56
CA PHE A 78 -32.57 7.32 -2.03
C PHE A 78 -33.02 7.28 -3.49
N ASP A 79 -34.33 7.49 -3.69
CA ASP A 79 -34.91 7.81 -4.98
C ASP A 79 -34.37 9.16 -5.44
N ALA A 80 -33.52 9.15 -6.48
CA ALA A 80 -33.12 10.35 -7.19
C ALA A 80 -33.56 10.20 -8.67
N PRO A 81 -34.47 11.05 -9.17
CA PRO A 81 -35.05 10.89 -10.49
C PRO A 81 -34.07 11.40 -11.56
N ASN A 82 -33.80 10.55 -12.55
CA ASN A 82 -33.24 10.88 -13.88
C ASN A 82 -31.95 11.72 -13.91
N SER A 83 -30.81 11.07 -13.63
CA SER A 83 -29.55 11.42 -14.27
C SER A 83 -29.33 10.45 -15.44
N SER A 84 -29.05 10.98 -16.63
CA SER A 84 -28.77 10.21 -17.84
C SER A 84 -27.55 9.32 -17.61
N THR A 85 -27.80 8.11 -17.10
CA THR A 85 -26.77 7.10 -16.90
C THR A 85 -26.45 6.57 -18.29
N ILE A 86 -25.38 7.09 -18.89
CA ILE A 86 -24.75 6.47 -20.04
C ILE A 86 -24.40 5.06 -19.58
N GLU A 87 -25.10 4.05 -20.09
CA GLU A 87 -24.77 2.64 -19.81
C GLU A 87 -23.34 2.40 -20.29
N LEU A 88 -22.41 2.46 -19.33
CA LEU A 88 -21.01 2.21 -19.59
C LEU A 88 -20.91 0.72 -19.90
N GLY A 89 -20.53 0.39 -21.13
CA GLY A 89 -20.49 -0.99 -21.61
C GLY A 89 -19.76 -1.91 -20.62
N LYS A 90 -20.28 -3.13 -20.46
CA LYS A 90 -19.80 -4.14 -19.50
C LYS A 90 -18.28 -4.35 -19.55
N ASP A 91 -17.68 -4.14 -20.72
CA ASP A 91 -16.24 -4.21 -20.98
C ASP A 91 -15.45 -3.07 -20.30
N HIS A 92 -16.00 -1.86 -20.26
CA HIS A 92 -15.37 -0.69 -19.62
C HIS A 92 -15.36 -0.84 -18.09
N LEU A 93 -16.45 -1.34 -17.51
CA LEU A 93 -16.53 -1.64 -16.09
C LEU A 93 -15.55 -2.76 -15.68
N HIS A 94 -15.39 -3.77 -16.52
CA HIS A 94 -14.44 -4.85 -16.28
C HIS A 94 -12.99 -4.34 -16.31
N GLN A 95 -12.63 -3.52 -17.30
CA GLN A 95 -11.30 -2.91 -17.38
C GLN A 95 -11.01 -2.01 -16.17
N GLU A 96 -11.98 -1.20 -15.74
CA GLU A 96 -11.81 -0.33 -14.58
C GLU A 96 -11.56 -1.13 -13.30
N ALA A 97 -12.29 -2.24 -13.11
CA ALA A 97 -12.07 -3.15 -11.98
C ALA A 97 -10.67 -3.78 -12.00
N LEU A 98 -10.17 -4.19 -13.17
CA LEU A 98 -8.80 -4.71 -13.32
C LEU A 98 -7.76 -3.64 -13.00
N ASN A 99 -7.91 -2.44 -13.56
CA ASN A 99 -7.03 -1.30 -13.27
C ASN A 99 -7.01 -0.97 -11.77
N GLN A 100 -8.15 -1.04 -11.09
CA GLN A 100 -8.25 -0.81 -9.65
C GLN A 100 -7.52 -1.92 -8.86
N ARG A 101 -7.67 -3.19 -9.26
CA ARG A 101 -6.95 -4.31 -8.64
C ARG A 101 -5.44 -4.18 -8.81
N GLU A 102 -4.96 -3.77 -9.99
CA GLU A 102 -3.54 -3.52 -10.23
C GLU A 102 -3.01 -2.36 -9.37
N LYS A 103 -3.76 -1.26 -9.27
CA LYS A 103 -3.40 -0.13 -8.40
C LYS A 103 -3.26 -0.57 -6.94
N ARG A 104 -4.21 -1.38 -6.44
CA ARG A 104 -4.15 -1.95 -5.08
C ARG A 104 -2.94 -2.83 -4.90
N ALA A 105 -2.64 -3.74 -5.85
CA ALA A 105 -1.47 -4.60 -5.79
C ALA A 105 -0.15 -3.80 -5.70
N LYS A 106 0.00 -2.76 -6.53
CA LYS A 106 1.18 -1.88 -6.50
C LYS A 106 1.27 -1.10 -5.18
N MET A 107 0.15 -0.60 -4.65
CA MET A 107 0.11 0.08 -3.35
C MET A 107 0.55 -0.85 -2.22
N THR A 108 0.02 -2.08 -2.16
CA THR A 108 0.42 -3.07 -1.17
C THR A 108 1.92 -3.38 -1.24
N ALA A 109 2.47 -3.52 -2.45
CA ALA A 109 3.91 -3.74 -2.62
C ALA A 109 4.75 -2.56 -2.10
N LYS A 110 4.33 -1.32 -2.36
CA LYS A 110 4.95 -0.11 -1.77
C LYS A 110 4.88 -0.12 -0.24
N THR A 111 3.73 -0.47 0.33
CA THR A 111 3.56 -0.54 1.78
C THR A 111 4.47 -1.58 2.43
N VAL A 112 4.61 -2.77 1.83
CA VAL A 112 5.54 -3.81 2.32
C VAL A 112 6.98 -3.29 2.31
N CYS A 113 7.39 -2.61 1.24
CA CYS A 113 8.68 -1.94 1.15
C CYS A 113 8.83 -0.92 2.30
N ALA A 114 7.84 -0.05 2.52
CA ALA A 114 7.87 0.94 3.58
C ALA A 114 7.99 0.32 4.98
N MET A 115 7.28 -0.79 5.24
CA MET A 115 7.41 -1.53 6.51
C MET A 115 8.83 -2.07 6.72
N VAL A 116 9.46 -2.62 5.68
CA VAL A 116 10.84 -3.11 5.76
C VAL A 116 11.83 -1.97 6.01
N ALA A 117 11.69 -0.85 5.29
CA ALA A 117 12.51 0.34 5.51
C ALA A 117 12.33 0.91 6.92
N PHE A 118 11.09 1.02 7.40
CA PHE A 118 10.81 1.42 8.77
C PHE A 118 11.47 0.47 9.78
N GLY A 119 11.40 -0.84 9.57
CA GLY A 119 12.08 -1.83 10.40
C GLY A 119 13.60 -1.64 10.44
N LYS A 120 14.23 -1.34 9.29
CA LYS A 120 15.66 -1.04 9.20
C LYS A 120 16.01 0.28 9.92
N ASN A 121 15.23 1.34 9.70
CA ASN A 121 15.44 2.64 10.32
C ASN A 121 15.21 2.58 11.84
N ARG A 122 14.21 1.82 12.30
CA ARG A 122 13.96 1.58 13.73
C ARG A 122 15.15 0.90 14.39
N ARG A 123 15.74 -0.12 13.76
CA ARG A 123 16.92 -0.81 14.32
C ARG A 123 18.11 0.12 14.46
N ALA A 124 18.32 1.02 13.50
CA ALA A 124 19.41 1.98 13.56
C ALA A 124 19.19 3.09 14.61
N ASN A 125 17.94 3.50 14.83
CA ASN A 125 17.59 4.49 15.85
C ASN A 125 17.21 3.88 17.22
N LEU A 126 17.23 2.55 17.35
CA LEU A 126 16.72 1.84 18.53
C LEU A 126 17.48 2.26 19.80
N MET A 127 18.80 2.33 19.73
CA MET A 127 19.64 2.71 20.87
C MET A 127 19.36 4.14 21.35
N GLN A 128 19.02 5.05 20.43
CA GLN A 128 18.70 6.45 20.78
C GLN A 128 17.32 6.57 21.42
N LEU A 129 16.33 5.80 20.93
CA LEU A 129 15.02 5.68 21.57
C LEU A 129 15.13 5.04 22.96
N TRP A 130 16.01 4.06 23.14
CA TRP A 130 16.30 3.47 24.46
C TRP A 130 16.86 4.51 25.43
N ASN A 131 17.83 5.30 25.00
CA ASN A 131 18.38 6.37 25.84
C ASN A 131 17.29 7.37 26.23
N LEU A 132 16.39 7.77 25.30
CA LEU A 132 15.25 8.63 25.61
C LEU A 132 14.32 8.00 26.67
N VAL A 133 13.98 6.72 26.55
CA VAL A 133 13.13 6.00 27.51
C VAL A 133 13.78 5.93 28.89
N VAL A 134 15.09 5.64 28.94
CA VAL A 134 15.85 5.61 30.19
C VAL A 134 15.88 6.99 30.84
N PHE A 135 16.17 8.06 30.09
CA PHE A 135 16.14 9.43 30.61
C PHE A 135 14.75 9.82 31.11
N LEU A 136 13.69 9.50 30.36
CA LEU A 136 12.31 9.73 30.79
C LEU A 136 11.97 8.97 32.09
N ALA A 137 12.36 7.70 32.20
CA ALA A 137 12.15 6.88 33.38
C ALA A 137 12.96 7.36 34.60
N CYS A 138 14.13 7.95 34.36
CA CYS A 138 14.96 8.58 35.37
C CYS A 138 14.55 10.03 35.70
N GLY A 139 13.47 10.55 35.10
CA GLY A 139 13.00 11.92 35.35
C GLY A 139 13.86 13.02 34.72
N VAL A 140 14.75 12.68 33.79
CA VAL A 140 15.54 13.63 33.02
C VAL A 140 14.72 14.07 31.81
N THR A 141 13.79 14.98 32.03
CA THR A 141 13.11 15.73 30.96
C THR A 141 13.73 17.12 30.89
N ASN A 142 14.24 17.50 29.71
CA ASN A 142 14.74 18.84 29.43
C ASN A 142 13.58 19.77 29.03
#